data_AF-A0A8G0P6F8-F1
#
_entry.id   AF-A0A8G0P6F8-F1
#
_cell.length_a   1.000
_cell.length_b   1.000
_cell.length_c   1.000
_cell.angle_alpha   90.00
_cell.angle_beta   90.00
_cell.angle_gamma   90.00
#
_symmetry.space_group_name_H-M   'P 1'
#
loop_
_entity.id
_entity.type
_entity.pdbx_description
1 polymer ?
#
loop_
_entity_poly.entity_id
_entity_poly.type
_entity_poly.pdbx_seq_one_letter_code
_entity_poly.pdbx_strand_id
1 'polypeptide(L)'
;MAEPSLMQGFDEVAAKFGGGSFMPSTIPRMKELMKEGEMTVIYGVKEKNKITGSTVGHYFEGMKKGGELHLFDGQTGEYVISTQRTAYTNFIKRGYKEFRYLKVR
;
A
#
# COMPACT_ATOMS: atom_id res chain seq x y z
N MET A 1 7.92 18.21 16.43
CA MET A 1 8.13 16.90 15.79
C MET A 1 6.78 16.25 15.60
N ALA A 2 6.53 15.54 14.49
CA ALA A 2 5.27 14.81 14.32
C ALA A 2 5.24 13.58 15.25
N GLU A 3 4.08 13.28 15.82
CA GLU A 3 3.89 12.09 16.66
C GLU A 3 4.06 10.80 15.84
N PRO A 4 4.57 9.70 16.44
CA PRO A 4 4.64 8.41 15.76
C PRO A 4 3.24 7.94 15.35
N SER A 5 3.06 7.48 14.11
CA SER A 5 1.80 6.84 13.73
C SER A 5 1.67 5.53 14.50
N LEU A 6 0.62 5.42 15.32
CA LEU A 6 0.28 4.17 16.01
C LEU A 6 0.01 3.04 15.00
N MET A 7 0.17 1.80 15.44
CA MET A 7 -0.25 0.62 14.66
C MET A 7 -1.77 0.68 14.46
N GLN A 8 -2.21 0.99 13.24
CA GLN A 8 -3.63 1.10 12.90
C GLN A 8 -4.14 -0.16 12.22
N GLY A 9 -5.29 -0.65 12.72
CA GLY A 9 -6.00 -1.78 12.14
C GLY A 9 -6.61 -1.46 10.78
N PHE A 10 -6.88 -2.50 9.98
CA PHE A 10 -7.46 -2.33 8.64
C PHE A 10 -8.81 -1.60 8.66
N ASP A 11 -9.65 -1.87 9.66
CA ASP A 11 -10.99 -1.27 9.76
C ASP A 11 -10.91 0.23 10.08
N GLU A 12 -9.98 0.62 10.98
CA GLU A 12 -9.73 2.03 11.31
C GLU A 12 -9.23 2.81 10.11
N VAL A 13 -8.31 2.22 9.34
CA VAL A 13 -7.81 2.85 8.11
C VAL A 13 -8.93 2.91 7.07
N ALA A 14 -9.69 1.83 6.86
CA ALA A 14 -10.78 1.82 5.89
C ALA A 14 -11.85 2.87 6.18
N ALA A 15 -12.21 3.07 7.45
CA ALA A 15 -13.16 4.10 7.85
C ALA A 15 -12.75 5.52 7.42
N LYS A 16 -11.45 5.83 7.36
CA LYS A 16 -10.92 7.13 6.91
C LYS A 16 -11.11 7.39 5.42
N PHE A 17 -11.27 6.33 4.62
CA PHE A 17 -11.35 6.40 3.16
C PHE A 17 -12.72 5.99 2.61
N GLY A 18 -13.79 6.21 3.40
CA GLY A 18 -15.17 5.90 2.99
C GLY A 18 -15.56 4.43 3.18
N GLY A 19 -14.80 3.67 3.96
CA GLY A 19 -15.06 2.27 4.28
C GLY A 19 -14.47 1.30 3.24
N GLY A 20 -15.02 0.08 3.22
CA GLY A 20 -14.55 -1.01 2.36
C GLY A 20 -13.67 -2.01 3.10
N SER A 21 -12.91 -2.82 2.34
CA SER A 21 -12.06 -3.86 2.92
C SER A 21 -10.76 -3.98 2.14
N PHE A 22 -9.68 -4.24 2.87
CA PHE A 22 -8.38 -4.51 2.27
C PHE A 22 -8.39 -5.87 1.58
N MET A 23 -8.16 -5.87 0.26
CA MET A 23 -8.12 -7.07 -0.57
C MET A 23 -6.68 -7.48 -0.86
N PRO A 24 -6.33 -8.78 -0.82
CA PRO A 24 -5.01 -9.24 -1.23
C PRO A 24 -4.78 -8.99 -2.72
N SER A 25 -3.60 -8.51 -3.09
CA SER A 25 -3.23 -8.30 -4.50
C SER A 25 -1.71 -8.15 -4.64
N THR A 26 -1.23 -8.04 -5.87
CA THR A 26 0.14 -7.63 -6.19
C THR A 26 0.12 -6.23 -6.78
N ILE A 27 1.22 -5.48 -6.68
CA ILE A 27 1.30 -4.14 -7.27
C ILE A 27 1.03 -4.14 -8.79
N PRO A 28 1.57 -5.07 -9.61
CA PRO A 28 1.19 -5.17 -11.03
C PRO A 28 -0.30 -5.40 -11.24
N ARG A 29 -0.93 -6.24 -10.41
CA ARG A 29 -2.36 -6.51 -10.50
C ARG A 29 -3.20 -5.29 -10.09
N MET A 30 -2.78 -4.54 -9.06
CA MET A 30 -3.43 -3.28 -8.67
C MET A 30 -3.40 -2.27 -9.83
N LYS A 31 -2.28 -2.17 -10.55
CA LYS A 31 -2.17 -1.32 -11.76
C LYS A 31 -3.26 -1.63 -12.79
N GLU A 32 -3.58 -2.91 -13.00
CA GLU A 32 -4.61 -3.34 -13.96
C GLU A 32 -6.04 -3.10 -13.46
N LEU A 33 -6.26 -3.21 -12.15
CA LEU A 33 -7.57 -3.11 -11.52
C LEU A 33 -8.02 -1.66 -11.27
N MET A 34 -7.08 -0.72 -11.27
CA MET A 34 -7.35 0.70 -11.04
C MET A 34 -7.59 1.46 -12.33
N LYS A 35 -8.59 2.35 -12.30
CA LYS A 35 -8.83 3.31 -13.39
C LYS A 35 -7.91 4.52 -13.23
N GLU A 36 -7.61 5.19 -14.35
CA GLU A 36 -6.82 6.43 -14.35
C GLU A 36 -7.43 7.45 -13.38
N GLY A 37 -6.57 8.05 -12.53
CA GLY A 37 -6.98 8.98 -11.49
C GLY A 37 -7.43 8.32 -10.17
N GLU A 38 -7.70 7.01 -10.13
CA GLU A 38 -8.07 6.34 -8.88
C GLU A 38 -6.89 6.30 -7.89
N MET A 39 -7.22 6.47 -6.62
CA MET A 39 -6.29 6.31 -5.49
C MET A 39 -6.56 5.01 -4.74
N THR A 40 -5.52 4.47 -4.12
CA THR A 40 -5.60 3.28 -3.28
C THR A 40 -4.69 3.46 -2.06
N VAL A 41 -5.11 2.92 -0.93
CA VAL A 41 -4.19 2.64 0.19
C VAL A 41 -3.65 1.24 0.00
N ILE A 42 -2.37 1.03 0.25
CA ILE A 42 -1.70 -0.26 0.11
C ILE A 42 -1.03 -0.58 1.44
N TYR A 43 -1.19 -1.80 1.89
CA TYR A 43 -0.50 -2.34 3.06
C TYR A 43 0.47 -3.43 2.63
N GLY A 44 1.77 -3.19 2.83
CA GLY A 44 2.81 -4.19 2.64
C GLY A 44 3.07 -4.97 3.93
N VAL A 45 2.77 -6.27 3.93
CA VAL A 45 3.02 -7.16 5.07
C VAL A 45 4.50 -7.54 5.11
N LYS A 46 5.19 -7.26 6.22
CA LYS A 46 6.58 -7.72 6.46
C LYS A 46 6.60 -9.00 7.28
N GLU A 47 5.73 -9.07 8.28
CA GLU A 47 5.63 -10.20 9.20
C GLU A 47 4.17 -10.59 9.41
N LYS A 48 3.96 -11.90 9.60
CA LYS A 48 2.65 -12.47 9.86
C LYS A 48 2.81 -13.53 10.93
N ASN A 49 2.10 -13.36 12.03
CA ASN A 49 2.02 -14.37 13.07
C ASN A 49 1.19 -15.54 12.55
N LYS A 50 1.79 -16.74 12.49
CA LYS A 50 1.13 -17.94 11.95
C LYS A 50 0.00 -18.47 12.84
N ILE A 51 0.01 -18.15 14.14
CA ILE A 51 -0.97 -18.63 15.12
C ILE A 51 -2.16 -17.67 15.16
N THR A 52 -1.90 -16.37 15.35
CA THR A 52 -2.98 -15.38 15.52
C THR A 52 -3.45 -14.75 14.22
N GLY A 53 -2.69 -14.89 13.13
CA GLY A 53 -2.97 -14.23 11.85
C GLY A 53 -2.67 -12.74 11.82
N SER A 54 -2.26 -12.14 12.95
CA SER A 54 -1.86 -10.73 13.04
C SER A 54 -0.66 -10.44 12.12
N THR A 55 -0.59 -9.21 11.62
CA THR A 55 0.44 -8.79 10.67
C THR A 55 1.13 -7.52 11.13
N VAL A 56 2.43 -7.42 10.87
CA VAL A 56 3.22 -6.20 10.97
C VAL A 56 3.66 -5.81 9.57
N GLY A 57 3.54 -4.53 9.24
CA GLY A 57 3.71 -4.05 7.88
C GLY A 57 3.75 -2.54 7.83
N HIS A 58 3.54 -2.00 6.64
CA HIS A 58 3.59 -0.57 6.38
C HIS A 58 2.51 -0.16 5.39
N TYR A 59 1.88 0.99 5.65
CA TYR A 59 0.95 1.59 4.71
C TYR A 59 1.68 2.55 3.78
N PHE A 60 1.28 2.56 2.52
CA PHE A 60 1.69 3.54 1.53
C PHE A 60 0.54 3.75 0.55
N GLU A 61 0.60 4.83 -0.22
CA GLU A 61 -0.46 5.24 -1.12
C GLU A 61 -0.10 4.86 -2.57
N GLY A 62 -1.13 4.61 -3.35
CA GLY A 62 -1.04 4.34 -4.78
C GLY A 62 -1.99 5.23 -5.57
N MET A 63 -1.58 5.72 -6.73
CA MET A 63 -2.45 6.41 -7.69
C MET A 63 -2.17 5.89 -9.09
N LYS A 64 -3.23 5.58 -9.84
CA LYS A 64 -3.09 5.26 -11.26
C LYS A 64 -2.94 6.58 -12.02
N LYS A 65 -1.77 6.79 -12.64
CA LYS A 65 -1.47 7.98 -13.43
C LYS A 65 -0.60 7.62 -14.64
N GLY A 66 -0.93 8.15 -15.80
CA GLY A 66 -0.21 7.87 -17.05
C GLY A 66 -0.17 6.38 -17.41
N GLY A 67 -1.21 5.62 -17.04
CA GLY A 67 -1.22 4.17 -17.24
C GLY A 67 -0.38 3.36 -16.24
N GLU A 68 0.35 4.01 -15.34
CA GLU A 68 1.22 3.38 -14.35
C GLU A 68 0.72 3.57 -12.93
N LEU A 69 1.18 2.72 -12.00
CA LEU A 69 0.90 2.90 -10.59
C LEU A 69 2.03 3.70 -9.94
N HIS A 70 1.66 4.87 -9.45
CA HIS A 70 2.52 5.78 -8.72
C HIS A 70 2.37 5.46 -7.24
N LEU A 71 3.48 5.26 -6.54
CA LEU A 71 3.53 4.86 -5.13
C LEU A 71 4.14 6.00 -4.31
N PHE A 72 3.54 6.28 -3.16
CA PHE A 72 3.97 7.32 -2.23
C PHE A 72 4.07 6.76 -0.82
N ASP A 73 5.24 6.87 -0.22
CA ASP A 73 5.45 6.50 1.19
C ASP A 73 5.38 7.74 2.08
N GLY A 74 4.26 7.89 2.79
CA GLY A 74 4.02 9.03 3.67
C GLY A 74 5.00 9.14 4.85
N GLN A 75 5.68 8.05 5.25
CA GLN A 75 6.65 8.08 6.36
C GLN A 75 8.02 8.59 5.90
N THR A 76 8.44 8.23 4.68
CA THR A 76 9.79 8.54 4.17
C THR A 76 9.80 9.67 3.14
N GLY A 77 8.64 10.04 2.59
CA GLY A 77 8.53 10.99 1.49
C GLY A 77 8.97 10.41 0.14
N GLU A 78 9.21 9.09 0.05
CA GLU A 78 9.64 8.45 -1.19
C GLU A 78 8.49 8.37 -2.20
N TYR A 79 8.84 8.61 -3.47
CA TYR A 79 7.93 8.52 -4.61
C TYR A 79 8.52 7.61 -5.68
N VAL A 80 7.73 6.64 -6.14
CA VAL A 80 8.19 5.63 -7.11
C VAL A 80 7.12 5.31 -8.13
N ILE A 81 7.50 5.19 -9.39
CA ILE A 81 6.62 4.71 -10.46
C ILE A 81 6.88 3.22 -10.70
N SER A 82 5.84 2.39 -10.82
CA SER A 82 5.98 0.93 -10.97
C SER A 82 6.86 0.46 -12.13
N THR A 83 7.01 1.26 -13.19
CA THR A 83 7.89 0.96 -14.34
C THR A 83 9.37 1.26 -14.10
N GLN A 84 9.71 2.07 -13.09
CA GLN A 84 11.10 2.41 -12.78
C GLN A 84 11.77 1.25 -12.06
N ARG A 85 12.16 0.23 -12.83
CA ARG A 85 12.58 -1.10 -12.33
C ARG A 85 13.48 -1.04 -11.10
N THR A 86 14.52 -0.20 -11.08
CA THR A 86 15.45 -0.09 -9.95
C THR A 86 14.80 0.55 -8.72
N ALA A 87 14.17 1.73 -8.87
CA ALA A 87 13.50 2.42 -7.76
C ALA A 87 12.34 1.58 -7.19
N TYR A 88 11.52 1.01 -8.09
CA TYR A 88 10.45 0.09 -7.74
C TYR A 88 10.95 -1.16 -7.03
N THR A 89 12.02 -1.76 -7.52
CA THR A 89 12.65 -2.91 -6.85
C THR A 89 13.15 -2.54 -5.46
N ASN A 90 13.77 -1.37 -5.29
CA ASN A 90 14.26 -0.92 -3.98
C ASN A 90 13.11 -0.63 -3.00
N PHE A 91 12.02 -0.03 -3.49
CA PHE A 91 10.80 0.22 -2.72
C PHE A 91 10.21 -1.08 -2.16
N ILE A 92 10.04 -2.09 -3.02
CA ILE A 92 9.45 -3.37 -2.61
C ILE A 92 10.43 -4.29 -1.86
N LYS A 93 11.74 -4.14 -2.05
CA LYS A 93 12.79 -4.93 -1.37
C LYS A 93 12.93 -4.67 0.13
N ARG A 94 12.10 -3.81 0.71
CA ARG A 94 12.05 -3.52 2.16
C ARG A 94 11.48 -4.67 3.02
N GLY A 95 11.48 -5.89 2.50
CA GLY A 95 11.02 -7.09 3.18
C GLY A 95 9.52 -7.37 3.11
N TYR A 96 8.78 -6.69 2.22
CA TYR A 96 7.35 -6.96 2.03
C TYR A 96 7.15 -8.33 1.35
N LYS A 97 6.35 -9.19 1.98
CA LYS A 97 6.06 -10.56 1.53
C LYS A 97 4.72 -10.67 0.82
N GLU A 98 3.75 -9.87 1.25
CA GLU A 98 2.38 -9.84 0.72
C GLU A 98 1.91 -8.38 0.65
N PHE A 99 0.99 -8.10 -0.26
CA PHE A 99 0.32 -6.80 -0.32
C PHE A 99 -1.18 -6.95 -0.22
N ARG A 100 -1.79 -5.95 0.42
CA ARG A 100 -3.24 -5.75 0.42
C ARG A 100 -3.52 -4.32 0.00
N TYR A 101 -4.67 -4.09 -0.62
CA TYR A 101 -5.07 -2.74 -1.02
C TYR A 101 -6.52 -2.45 -0.71
N LEU A 102 -6.80 -1.18 -0.47
CA LEU A 102 -8.12 -0.60 -0.31
C LEU A 102 -8.29 0.50 -1.35
N LYS A 103 -9.29 0.35 -2.22
CA LYS A 103 -9.68 1.45 -3.12
C LYS A 103 -10.28 2.60 -2.31
N VAL A 104 -9.75 3.80 -2.50
CA VAL A 104 -10.29 5.02 -1.90
C VAL A 104 -11.57 5.40 -2.65
N ARG A 105 -12.60 5.85 -1.92
CA ARG A 105 -13.90 6.28 -2.46
C ARG A 105 -14.09 7.77 -2.35
#